data_AF-A0A2H9NWJ3-F1
#
_entry.id   AF-A0A2H9NWJ3-F1
#
_cell.length_a   1.000
_cell.length_b   1.000
_cell.length_c   1.000
_cell.angle_alpha   90.00
_cell.angle_beta   90.00
_cell.angle_gamma   90.00
#
_symmetry.space_group_name_H-M   'P 1'
#
loop_
_entity.id
_entity.type
_entity.pdbx_description
1 polymer ?
#
loop_
_entity_poly.entity_id
_entity_poly.type
_entity_poly.pdbx_seq_one_letter_code
_entity_poly.pdbx_strand_id
1 'polypeptide(L)'
;QSRIKEVVLLQEADKKGFSASGQEVEEHIQEKMGQSNMTDEELQERLKDQNLTYNDIIMMNCEEIVLTNLVNDVVGSVKVSEDEIRAFYDENKEQIQQQSAGASYEDVRGEISDYLLNTKKNEYFLDYINALLANTTAVFYGDYASLQGKSLTEP
;
A
#
# COMPACT_ATOMS: atom_id res chain seq x y z
N GLN A 1 -9.58 -4.67 12.13
CA GLN A 1 -9.08 -5.49 11.01
C GLN A 1 -7.92 -4.84 10.22
N SER A 2 -7.64 -3.53 10.36
CA SER A 2 -6.54 -2.84 9.64
C SER A 2 -5.13 -3.33 10.02
N ARG A 3 -4.82 -3.45 11.32
CA ARG A 3 -3.46 -3.82 11.78
C ARG A 3 -3.00 -5.22 11.38
N ILE A 4 -3.91 -6.18 11.18
CA ILE A 4 -3.53 -7.55 10.76
C ILE A 4 -2.94 -7.52 9.35
N LYS A 5 -3.55 -6.74 8.44
CA LYS A 5 -3.06 -6.59 7.07
C LYS A 5 -1.70 -5.93 7.05
N GLU A 6 -1.55 -4.85 7.82
CA GLU A 6 -0.30 -4.11 7.98
C GLU A 6 0.84 -4.98 8.51
N VAL A 7 0.61 -5.75 9.59
CA VAL A 7 1.61 -6.67 10.14
C VAL A 7 2.02 -7.73 9.12
N VAL A 8 1.07 -8.32 8.39
CA VAL A 8 1.38 -9.33 7.36
C VAL A 8 2.20 -8.73 6.20
N LEU A 9 1.91 -7.49 5.81
CA LEU A 9 2.67 -6.79 4.78
C LEU A 9 4.09 -6.43 5.25
N LEU A 10 4.27 -5.97 6.49
CA LEU A 10 5.60 -5.70 7.05
C LEU A 10 6.44 -6.98 7.14
N GLN A 11 5.83 -8.10 7.55
CA GLN A 11 6.50 -9.41 7.55
C GLN A 11 6.92 -9.85 6.15
N GLU A 12 6.10 -9.57 5.14
CA GLU A 12 6.42 -9.88 3.76
C GLU A 12 7.52 -8.97 3.21
N ALA A 13 7.51 -7.69 3.58
CA ALA A 13 8.54 -6.75 3.21
C ALA A 13 9.91 -7.17 3.80
N ASP A 14 9.94 -7.59 5.07
CA ASP A 14 11.13 -8.14 5.72
C ASP A 14 11.66 -9.40 5.01
N LYS A 15 10.78 -10.34 4.64
CA LYS A 15 11.16 -11.54 3.85
C LYS A 15 11.77 -11.19 2.50
N LYS A 16 11.29 -10.12 1.86
CA LYS A 16 11.82 -9.58 0.60
C LYS A 16 13.08 -8.73 0.78
N GLY A 17 13.49 -8.49 2.03
CA GLY A 17 14.69 -7.74 2.37
C GLY A 17 14.52 -6.23 2.30
N PHE A 18 13.29 -5.71 2.35
CA PHE A 18 13.06 -4.27 2.43
C PHE A 18 13.29 -3.76 3.86
N SER A 19 14.12 -2.72 3.96
CA SER A 19 14.41 -2.01 5.20
C SER A 19 14.64 -0.54 4.88
N ALA A 20 14.25 0.37 5.78
CA ALA A 20 14.59 1.78 5.68
C ALA A 20 15.80 2.09 6.57
N SER A 21 16.77 2.83 6.04
CA SER A 21 17.90 3.30 6.86
C SER A 21 17.48 4.50 7.73
N GLY A 22 18.16 4.73 8.85
CA GLY A 22 17.86 5.90 9.70
C GLY A 22 18.01 7.24 8.97
N GLN A 23 18.97 7.33 8.04
CA GLN A 23 19.15 8.52 7.19
C GLN A 23 17.98 8.70 6.22
N GLU A 24 17.56 7.63 5.54
CA GLU A 24 16.43 7.66 4.61
C GLU A 24 15.12 8.06 5.32
N VAL A 25 14.91 7.57 6.54
CA VAL A 25 13.76 7.95 7.37
C VAL A 25 13.81 9.43 7.73
N GLU A 26 14.97 9.95 8.13
CA GLU A 26 15.13 11.36 8.45
C GLU A 26 14.86 12.25 7.23
N GLU A 27 15.45 11.90 6.08
CA GLU A 27 15.23 12.62 4.82
C GLU A 27 13.73 12.64 4.46
N HIS A 28 13.02 11.52 4.59
CA HIS A 28 11.57 11.44 4.37
C HIS A 28 10.75 12.32 5.33
N ILE A 29 11.14 12.36 6.60
CA ILE A 29 10.49 13.22 7.61
C ILE A 29 10.69 14.69 7.23
N GLN A 30 11.93 15.09 6.92
CA GLN A 30 12.25 16.47 6.55
C GLN A 30 11.55 16.90 5.25
N GLU A 31 11.46 16.02 4.25
CA GLU A 31 10.71 16.29 3.03
C GLU A 31 9.21 16.54 3.31
N LYS A 32 8.58 15.70 4.15
CA LYS A 32 7.18 15.91 4.55
C LYS A 32 6.96 17.20 5.33
N MET A 33 7.90 17.54 6.21
CA MET A 33 7.87 18.81 6.94
C MET A 33 7.99 19.99 5.99
N GLY A 34 8.91 19.93 5.02
CA GLY A 34 9.07 20.94 3.98
C GLY A 34 7.81 21.11 3.12
N GLN A 35 7.19 20.01 2.70
CA GLN A 35 5.94 20.03 1.91
C GLN A 35 4.77 20.65 2.69
N SER A 36 4.74 20.48 4.01
CA SER A 36 3.71 21.03 4.89
C SER A 36 4.06 22.40 5.49
N ASN A 37 5.23 22.96 5.16
CA ASN A 37 5.83 24.15 5.79
C ASN A 37 5.84 24.06 7.33
N MET A 38 6.04 22.86 7.87
CA MET A 38 6.06 22.58 9.29
C MET A 38 7.46 22.79 9.86
N THR A 39 7.57 23.50 10.99
CA THR A 39 8.84 23.64 11.71
C THR A 39 9.06 22.50 12.71
N ASP A 40 10.30 22.34 13.18
CA ASP A 40 10.63 21.38 14.24
C ASP A 40 9.85 21.65 15.53
N GLU A 41 9.63 22.92 15.88
CA GLU A 41 8.84 23.30 17.06
C GLU A 41 7.38 22.87 16.90
N GLU A 42 6.78 23.11 15.73
CA GLU A 42 5.41 22.70 15.45
C GLU A 42 5.26 21.17 15.44
N LEU A 43 6.27 20.46 14.91
CA LEU A 43 6.31 19.00 15.01
C LEU A 43 6.32 18.58 16.49
N GLN A 44 7.23 19.12 17.30
CA GLN A 44 7.33 18.78 18.72
C GLN A 44 6.04 19.07 19.50
N GLU A 45 5.35 20.17 19.20
CA GLU A 45 4.05 20.48 19.80
C GLU A 45 3.00 19.43 19.41
N ARG A 46 2.91 19.09 18.12
CA ARG A 46 1.98 18.04 17.65
C ARG A 46 2.25 16.68 18.29
N LEU A 47 3.51 16.35 18.53
CA LEU A 47 3.90 15.10 19.19
C LEU A 47 3.44 15.09 20.65
N LYS A 48 3.62 16.20 21.36
CA LYS A 48 3.12 16.33 22.74
C LYS A 48 1.60 16.21 22.80
N ASP A 49 0.89 16.89 21.90
CA ASP A 49 -0.58 16.85 21.83
C ASP A 49 -1.12 15.45 21.55
N GLN A 50 -0.39 14.66 20.77
CA GLN A 50 -0.73 13.27 20.44
C GLN A 50 -0.14 12.25 21.42
N ASN A 51 0.60 12.70 22.44
CA ASN A 51 1.34 11.85 23.37
C ASN A 51 2.27 10.85 22.66
N LEU A 52 2.93 11.33 21.60
CA LEU A 52 3.91 10.60 20.80
C LEU A 52 5.31 11.13 21.07
N THR A 53 6.30 10.27 20.85
CA THR A 53 7.71 10.63 20.86
C THR A 53 8.24 10.78 19.44
N TYR A 54 9.40 11.42 19.30
CA TYR A 54 10.09 11.49 18.01
C TYR A 54 10.49 10.09 17.49
N ASN A 55 10.82 9.16 18.40
CA ASN A 55 11.10 7.78 18.03
C ASN A 55 9.87 7.07 17.45
N ASP A 56 8.66 7.39 17.91
CA ASP A 56 7.44 6.85 17.32
C ASP A 56 7.26 7.33 15.88
N ILE A 57 7.63 8.59 15.58
CA ILE A 57 7.61 9.13 14.21
C ILE A 57 8.65 8.43 13.33
N ILE A 58 9.86 8.20 13.83
CA ILE A 58 10.87 7.42 13.10
C ILE A 58 10.32 6.04 12.76
N MET A 59 9.73 5.34 13.73
CA MET A 59 9.17 4.01 13.52
C MET A 59 8.03 4.01 12.50
N MET A 60 7.09 4.95 12.60
CA MET A 60 5.98 5.09 11.65
C MET A 60 6.47 5.37 10.22
N ASN A 61 7.45 6.26 10.06
CA ASN A 61 8.00 6.57 8.73
C ASN A 61 8.85 5.43 8.18
N CYS A 62 9.56 4.69 9.04
CA CYS A 62 10.26 3.46 8.63
C CYS A 62 9.27 2.43 8.08
N GLU A 63 8.18 2.15 8.79
CA GLU A 63 7.12 1.25 8.34
C GLU A 63 6.51 1.74 7.01
N GLU A 64 6.24 3.04 6.88
CA GLU A 64 5.69 3.63 5.66
C GLU A 64 6.62 3.46 4.44
N ILE A 65 7.93 3.73 4.60
CA ILE A 65 8.92 3.58 3.53
C ILE A 65 9.01 2.11 3.10
N VAL A 66 9.12 1.20 4.07
CA VAL A 66 9.20 -0.25 3.81
C VAL A 66 7.95 -0.74 3.07
N LEU A 67 6.76 -0.32 3.51
CA LEU A 67 5.51 -0.68 2.84
C LEU A 67 5.40 -0.06 1.44
N THR A 68 5.85 1.18 1.26
CA THR A 68 5.89 1.84 -0.04
C THR A 68 6.80 1.11 -1.01
N ASN A 69 7.98 0.69 -0.55
CA ASN A 69 8.92 -0.11 -1.33
C ASN A 69 8.32 -1.46 -1.73
N LEU A 70 7.63 -2.14 -0.80
CA LEU A 70 6.90 -3.37 -1.10
C LEU A 70 5.81 -3.15 -2.16
N VAL A 71 4.98 -2.11 -2.01
CA VAL A 71 3.94 -1.78 -2.99
C VAL A 71 4.56 -1.55 -4.36
N ASN A 72 5.62 -0.75 -4.44
CA ASN A 72 6.31 -0.44 -5.68
C ASN A 72 6.92 -1.68 -6.34
N ASP A 73 7.49 -2.61 -5.57
CA ASP A 73 7.99 -3.91 -6.06
C ASP A 73 6.86 -4.74 -6.66
N VAL A 74 5.74 -4.86 -5.93
CA VAL A 74 4.61 -5.70 -6.32
C VAL A 74 3.91 -5.15 -7.56
N VAL A 75 3.67 -3.84 -7.64
CA VAL A 75 2.88 -3.25 -8.72
C VAL A 75 3.71 -2.61 -9.83
N GLY A 76 5.05 -2.55 -9.67
CA GLY A 76 5.96 -1.85 -10.58
C GLY A 76 6.00 -2.42 -11.99
N SER A 77 5.70 -3.71 -12.15
CA SER A 77 5.63 -4.37 -13.45
C SER A 77 4.25 -4.26 -14.13
N VAL A 78 3.23 -3.74 -13.44
CA VAL A 78 1.88 -3.61 -13.98
C VAL A 78 1.85 -2.56 -15.08
N LYS A 79 1.27 -2.92 -16.22
CA LYS A 79 1.15 -2.05 -17.41
C LYS A 79 -0.25 -2.10 -17.99
N VAL A 80 -0.59 -1.04 -18.71
CA VAL A 80 -1.77 -0.96 -19.57
C VAL A 80 -1.29 -0.92 -21.01
N SER A 81 -1.93 -1.71 -21.86
CA SER A 81 -1.67 -1.71 -23.30
C SER A 81 -2.53 -0.68 -24.02
N GLU A 82 -2.11 -0.25 -25.21
CA GLU A 82 -2.88 0.68 -26.04
C GLU A 82 -4.27 0.13 -26.39
N ASP A 83 -4.37 -1.17 -26.64
CA ASP A 83 -5.62 -1.84 -26.97
C ASP A 83 -6.62 -1.76 -25.81
N GLU A 84 -6.16 -1.86 -24.56
CA GLU A 84 -7.02 -1.71 -23.37
C GLU A 84 -7.51 -0.27 -23.20
N ILE A 85 -6.64 0.71 -23.45
CA ILE A 85 -7.00 2.14 -23.38
C ILE A 85 -8.05 2.45 -24.45
N ARG A 86 -7.87 1.92 -25.67
CA ARG A 86 -8.81 2.11 -26.77
C ARG A 86 -10.14 1.40 -26.52
N ALA A 87 -10.11 0.15 -26.06
CA ALA A 87 -11.31 -0.59 -25.70
C ALA A 87 -12.11 0.15 -24.63
N PHE A 88 -11.45 0.65 -23.58
CA PHE A 88 -12.11 1.43 -22.54
C PHE A 88 -12.77 2.70 -23.08
N TYR A 89 -12.09 3.45 -23.95
CA TYR A 89 -12.69 4.63 -24.59
C TYR A 89 -13.92 4.25 -25.42
N ASP A 90 -13.82 3.22 -26.25
CA ASP A 90 -14.89 2.79 -27.13
C ASP A 90 -16.12 2.30 -26.35
N GLU A 91 -15.91 1.56 -25.25
CA GLU A 91 -16.96 1.08 -24.36
C GLU A 91 -17.65 2.21 -23.56
N ASN A 92 -16.91 3.28 -23.22
CA ASN A 92 -17.40 4.38 -22.37
C ASN A 92 -17.63 5.68 -23.15
N LYS A 93 -17.58 5.62 -24.49
CA LYS A 93 -17.53 6.79 -25.37
C LYS A 93 -18.66 7.77 -25.14
N GLU A 94 -19.89 7.27 -25.04
CA GLU A 94 -21.07 8.12 -24.84
C GLU A 94 -20.98 8.91 -23.52
N GLN A 95 -20.55 8.25 -22.44
CA GLN A 95 -20.39 8.88 -21.14
C GLN A 95 -19.24 9.91 -21.16
N ILE A 96 -18.10 9.54 -21.74
CA ILE A 96 -16.92 10.43 -21.84
C ILE A 96 -17.28 11.69 -22.66
N GLN A 97 -17.97 11.53 -23.78
CA GLN A 97 -18.38 12.65 -24.62
C GLN A 97 -19.42 13.55 -23.94
N GLN A 98 -20.30 12.99 -23.11
CA GLN A 98 -21.23 13.77 -22.29
C GLN A 98 -20.51 14.57 -21.19
N GLN A 99 -19.54 13.96 -20.52
CA GLN A 99 -18.81 14.60 -19.41
C GLN A 99 -17.79 15.63 -19.89
N SER A 100 -17.12 15.35 -21.02
CA SER A 100 -16.02 16.16 -21.56
C SER A 100 -16.34 16.79 -22.90
N ALA A 101 -17.59 17.25 -23.08
CA ALA A 101 -18.05 18.07 -24.22
C ALA A 101 -17.57 17.58 -25.62
N GLY A 102 -17.70 16.28 -25.88
CA GLY A 102 -17.32 15.68 -27.16
C GLY A 102 -15.83 15.32 -27.31
N ALA A 103 -15.09 15.21 -26.21
CA ALA A 103 -13.67 14.82 -26.21
C ALA A 103 -13.38 13.58 -27.08
N SER A 104 -12.35 13.70 -27.92
CA SER A 104 -11.83 12.62 -28.75
C SER A 104 -10.97 11.66 -27.94
N TYR A 105 -10.64 10.51 -28.53
CA TYR A 105 -9.75 9.54 -27.91
C TYR A 105 -8.42 10.16 -27.49
N GLU A 106 -7.78 10.94 -28.37
CA GLU A 106 -6.48 11.56 -28.08
C GLU A 106 -6.54 12.58 -26.94
N ASP A 107 -7.69 13.25 -26.77
CA ASP A 107 -7.87 14.24 -25.70
C ASP A 107 -7.86 13.59 -24.32
N VAL A 108 -8.37 12.35 -24.20
CA VAL A 108 -8.53 11.65 -22.91
C VAL A 108 -7.65 10.42 -22.75
N ARG A 109 -6.86 10.04 -23.76
CA ARG A 109 -6.03 8.84 -23.76
C ARG A 109 -5.13 8.75 -22.53
N GLY A 110 -4.48 9.85 -22.17
CA GLY A 110 -3.60 9.93 -20.99
C GLY A 110 -4.36 9.67 -19.69
N GLU A 111 -5.51 10.34 -19.50
CA GLU A 111 -6.35 10.18 -18.31
C GLU A 111 -6.89 8.75 -18.18
N ILE A 112 -7.33 8.15 -19.30
CA ILE A 112 -7.78 6.75 -19.33
C ILE A 112 -6.62 5.81 -19.00
N SER A 113 -5.44 6.05 -19.57
CA SER A 113 -4.24 5.26 -19.27
C SER A 113 -3.92 5.27 -17.78
N ASP A 114 -3.89 6.46 -17.17
CA ASP A 114 -3.59 6.61 -15.74
C ASP A 114 -4.67 5.97 -14.86
N TYR A 115 -5.96 6.15 -15.21
CA TYR A 115 -7.07 5.51 -14.53
C TYR A 115 -6.98 3.98 -14.57
N LEU A 116 -6.76 3.40 -15.75
CA LEU A 116 -6.63 1.96 -15.92
C LEU A 116 -5.39 1.41 -15.22
N LEU A 117 -4.28 2.14 -15.27
CA LEU A 117 -3.03 1.74 -14.63
C LEU A 117 -3.21 1.68 -13.11
N ASN A 118 -3.77 2.73 -12.54
CA ASN A 118 -4.03 2.79 -11.10
C ASN A 118 -5.06 1.74 -10.66
N THR A 119 -6.11 1.52 -11.45
CA THR A 119 -7.11 0.47 -11.18
C THR A 119 -6.45 -0.91 -11.17
N LYS A 120 -5.69 -1.26 -12.21
CA LYS A 120 -4.97 -2.53 -12.29
C LYS A 120 -3.96 -2.71 -11.16
N LYS A 121 -3.18 -1.68 -10.84
CA LYS A 121 -2.21 -1.73 -9.72
C LYS A 121 -2.93 -2.01 -8.39
N ASN A 122 -4.06 -1.35 -8.16
CA ASN A 122 -4.85 -1.56 -6.96
C ASN A 122 -5.43 -2.99 -6.90
N GLU A 123 -6.02 -3.48 -7.99
CA GLU A 123 -6.55 -4.85 -8.06
C GLU A 123 -5.45 -5.89 -7.83
N TYR A 124 -4.32 -5.74 -8.53
CA TYR A 124 -3.17 -6.63 -8.37
C TYR A 124 -2.65 -6.65 -6.92
N PHE A 125 -2.57 -5.49 -6.28
CA PHE A 125 -2.14 -5.40 -4.89
C PHE A 125 -3.16 -5.99 -3.90
N LEU A 126 -4.46 -5.84 -4.16
CA LEU A 126 -5.52 -6.46 -3.36
C LEU A 126 -5.46 -7.99 -3.47
N ASP A 127 -5.26 -8.53 -4.66
CA ASP A 127 -5.09 -9.97 -4.88
C ASP A 127 -3.84 -10.49 -4.18
N TYR A 128 -2.75 -9.72 -4.23
CA TYR A 128 -1.53 -10.02 -3.50
C TYR A 128 -1.77 -10.10 -1.98
N ILE A 129 -2.44 -9.12 -1.38
CA ILE A 129 -2.82 -9.13 0.04
C ILE A 129 -3.67 -10.36 0.36
N ASN A 130 -4.67 -10.67 -0.47
CA ASN A 130 -5.55 -11.81 -0.26
C ASN A 130 -4.78 -13.14 -0.27
N ALA A 131 -3.81 -13.29 -1.17
CA ALA A 131 -2.94 -14.46 -1.23
C ALA A 131 -2.06 -14.58 0.03
N LEU A 132 -1.48 -13.48 0.52
CA LEU A 132 -0.71 -13.46 1.77
C LEU A 132 -1.58 -13.84 2.98
N LEU A 133 -2.81 -13.32 3.04
CA LEU A 133 -3.75 -13.62 4.12
C LEU A 133 -4.25 -15.07 4.09
N ALA A 134 -4.47 -15.64 2.91
CA ALA A 134 -4.84 -17.05 2.78
C ALA A 134 -3.71 -17.96 3.29
N ASN A 135 -2.46 -17.65 2.93
CA ASN A 135 -1.28 -18.40 3.39
C ASN A 135 -1.08 -18.29 4.91
N THR A 136 -1.31 -17.12 5.51
CA THR A 136 -1.18 -16.93 6.96
C THR A 136 -2.34 -17.57 7.74
N THR A 137 -3.58 -17.52 7.23
CA THR A 137 -4.75 -18.17 7.86
C THR A 137 -4.61 -19.70 7.88
N ALA A 138 -4.04 -20.29 6.82
CA ALA A 138 -3.74 -21.72 6.78
C ALA A 138 -2.71 -22.13 7.85
N VAL A 139 -1.72 -21.28 8.15
CA VAL A 139 -0.75 -21.52 9.24
C VAL A 139 -1.43 -21.49 10.61
N PHE A 140 -2.37 -20.56 10.85
CA PHE A 140 -3.15 -20.55 12.10
C PHE A 140 -3.96 -21.85 12.25
N TYR A 141 -4.66 -22.32 11.22
CA TYR A 141 -5.41 -23.59 11.30
C TYR A 141 -4.51 -24.82 11.51
N GLY A 142 -3.29 -24.82 10.95
CA GLY A 142 -2.30 -25.89 11.17
C GLY A 142 -1.74 -25.92 12.60
N ASP A 143 -1.57 -24.76 13.23
CA ASP A 143 -1.05 -24.65 14.61
C ASP A 143 -2.15 -24.82 15.68
N TYR A 144 -3.40 -24.45 15.40
CA TYR A 144 -4.51 -24.75 16.34
C TYR A 144 -4.80 -26.26 16.44
N ALA A 145 -4.65 -27.01 15.35
CA ALA A 145 -4.84 -28.46 15.36
C ALA A 145 -3.73 -29.22 16.11
N SER A 146 -2.50 -28.72 16.10
CA SER A 146 -1.38 -29.28 16.86
C SER A 146 -1.45 -28.92 18.36
N LEU A 147 -2.09 -27.80 18.71
CA LEU A 147 -2.33 -27.37 20.10
C LEU A 147 -3.49 -28.10 20.79
N GLN A 148 -4.49 -28.61 20.04
CA GLN A 148 -5.57 -29.44 20.61
C GLN A 148 -5.19 -30.92 20.79
N GLY A 149 -3.98 -31.32 20.39
CA GLY A 149 -3.48 -32.69 20.51
C GLY A 149 -2.57 -32.96 21.72
N LYS A 150 -2.25 -31.97 22.56
CA LYS A 150 -1.35 -32.16 23.71
C LYS A 150 -1.80 -31.41 24.96
N SER A 151 -2.69 -32.04 25.72
CA SER A 151 -2.79 -32.02 27.21
C SER A 151 -4.21 -32.44 27.61
N LEU A 152 -4.50 -33.36 28.52
CA LEU A 152 -3.72 -34.23 29.40
C LEU A 152 -4.68 -35.36 29.81
N THR A 153 -4.11 -36.51 30.13
CA THR A 153 -4.70 -37.73 30.69
C THR A 153 -5.71 -37.52 31.81
N GLU A 154 -6.64 -38.48 31.90
CA GLU A 154 -7.60 -38.86 32.96
C GLU A 154 -7.24 -38.46 34.41
N PRO A 155 -8.27 -38.28 35.25
CA PRO A 155 -8.78 -39.42 36.03
C PRO A 155 -10.26 -39.74 35.80
#